data_AF-A0A1Y6BKG6-F1
#
_entry.id   AF-A0A1Y6BKG6-F1
#
_cell.length_a   1.000
_cell.length_b   1.000
_cell.length_c   1.000
_cell.angle_alpha   90.00
_cell.angle_beta   90.00
_cell.angle_gamma   90.00
#
_symmetry.space_group_name_H-M   'P 1'
#
loop_
_entity.id
_entity.type
_entity.pdbx_description
1 polymer ?
#
loop_
_entity_poly.entity_id
_entity_poly.type
_entity_poly.pdbx_seq_one_letter_code
_entity_poly.pdbx_strand_id
1 'polypeptide(L)' 'MTQRLKPRSPIEGSAYRLAHTLPRTLYDALNRFTSSRPLKEVLGETFIDAVEAVKDAELNAYQEVISSWEREHLLLNV' A
#
# COMPACT_ATOMS: atom_id res chain seq x y z
N MET A 1 14.10 10.71 12.77
CA MET A 1 13.97 11.33 14.12
C MET A 1 14.24 12.85 14.12
N THR A 2 14.22 13.52 12.96
CA THR A 2 14.61 14.94 12.79
C THR A 2 13.49 15.93 13.16
N GLN A 3 12.23 15.58 12.92
CA GLN A 3 11.09 16.50 13.04
C GLN A 3 10.46 16.59 14.45
N ARG A 4 10.98 15.86 15.45
CA ARG A 4 10.48 15.85 16.84
C ARG A 4 8.94 15.75 16.98
N LEU A 5 8.31 14.96 16.10
CA LEU A 5 6.86 14.80 16.09
C LEU A 5 6.37 14.17 17.40
N LYS A 6 5.32 14.75 17.98
CA LYS A 6 4.67 14.17 19.15
C LYS A 6 3.78 13.00 18.70
N PRO A 7 3.94 11.81 19.28
CA PRO A 7 3.04 10.70 18.97
C PRO A 7 1.62 11.04 19.41
N ARG A 8 0.64 10.42 18.75
CA ARG A 8 -0.76 10.48 19.20
C ARG A 8 -0.91 9.73 20.52
N SER A 9 -1.98 10.05 21.25
CA SER A 9 -2.33 9.31 22.47
C SER A 9 -2.45 7.81 22.17
N PRO A 10 -2.05 6.93 23.12
CA PRO A 10 -2.22 5.50 22.97
C PRO A 10 -3.68 5.14 22.69
N ILE A 11 -3.89 4.08 21.92
CA ILE A 11 -5.23 3.50 21.76
C ILE A 11 -5.51 2.65 22.99
N GLU A 12 -6.59 2.98 23.70
CA GLU A 12 -7.12 2.17 24.78
C GLU A 12 -8.17 1.19 24.22
N GLY A 13 -8.05 -0.10 24.52
CA GLY A 13 -8.94 -1.15 24.01
C GLY A 13 -8.57 -1.72 22.65
N SER A 14 -9.55 -2.23 21.89
CA SER A 14 -9.31 -2.98 20.64
C SER A 14 -9.32 -2.07 19.40
N ALA A 15 -8.21 -2.09 18.66
CA ALA A 15 -8.05 -1.34 17.41
C ALA A 15 -8.99 -1.81 16.29
N TYR A 16 -9.54 -3.03 16.34
CA TYR A 16 -10.52 -3.52 15.36
C TYR A 16 -11.83 -2.73 15.37
N ARG A 17 -12.12 -1.97 16.44
CA ARG A 17 -13.30 -1.09 16.54
C ARG A 17 -13.06 0.30 15.93
N LEU A 18 -11.85 0.60 15.48
CA LEU A 18 -11.47 1.90 14.93
C LEU A 18 -11.57 1.90 13.40
N ALA A 19 -11.60 3.10 12.82
CA ALA A 19 -11.58 3.27 11.38
C ALA A 19 -10.28 2.73 10.76
N HIS A 20 -10.40 2.07 9.61
CA HIS A 20 -9.25 1.70 8.80
C HIS A 20 -8.63 2.94 8.16
N THR A 21 -7.37 3.24 8.49
CA THR A 21 -6.65 4.43 7.98
C THR A 21 -5.51 4.10 7.03
N LEU A 22 -5.12 2.81 6.95
CA LEU A 22 -4.06 2.33 6.07
C LEU A 22 -4.62 2.02 4.69
N PRO A 23 -3.81 2.18 3.63
CA PRO A 23 -4.22 1.81 2.28
C PRO A 23 -4.55 0.31 2.24
N ARG A 24 -5.65 -0.03 1.56
CA ARG A 24 -6.15 -1.40 1.46
C ARG A 24 -5.64 -2.13 0.21
N THR A 25 -5.12 -1.38 -0.74
CA THR A 25 -4.58 -1.90 -2.00
C THR A 25 -3.16 -1.39 -2.19
N LEU A 26 -2.36 -2.14 -2.94
CA LEU A 26 -1.00 -1.72 -3.28
C LEU A 26 -1.02 -0.43 -4.12
N TYR A 27 -2.01 -0.27 -5.01
CA TYR A 27 -2.20 0.96 -5.79
C TYR A 27 -2.32 2.22 -4.91
N ASP A 28 -3.22 2.20 -3.91
CA ASP A 28 -3.38 3.33 -2.99
C ASP A 28 -2.13 3.54 -2.11
N ALA A 29 -1.46 2.44 -1.73
CA ALA A 29 -0.22 2.51 -0.97
C ALA A 29 0.91 3.19 -1.76
N LEU A 30 1.08 2.83 -3.03
CA LEU A 30 2.10 3.42 -3.91
C LEU A 30 1.83 4.90 -4.15
N ASN A 31 0.59 5.29 -4.44
CA ASN A 31 0.22 6.69 -4.61
C ASN A 31 0.54 7.54 -3.37
N ARG A 32 0.22 7.03 -2.16
CA ARG A 32 0.55 7.70 -0.89
C ARG A 32 2.06 7.73 -0.61
N PHE A 33 2.78 6.68 -1.00
CA PHE A 33 4.22 6.56 -0.82
C PHE A 33 4.98 7.56 -1.68
N THR A 34 4.61 7.68 -2.97
CA THR A 34 5.29 8.55 -3.94
C THR A 34 4.92 10.02 -3.75
N SER A 35 3.72 10.29 -3.25
CA SER A 35 3.29 11.64 -2.86
C SER A 35 3.95 12.15 -1.55
N SER A 36 4.64 11.28 -0.79
CA SER A 36 5.18 11.64 0.52
C SER A 36 6.53 12.37 0.41
N ARG A 37 6.48 13.71 0.42
CA ARG A 37 7.68 14.56 0.46
C ARG A 37 8.65 14.22 1.61
N PRO A 38 8.20 14.00 2.87
CA PRO A 38 9.13 13.64 3.95
C PRO A 38 9.87 12.33 3.70
N LEU A 39 9.24 11.37 3.00
CA LEU A 39 9.92 10.12 2.64
C LEU A 39 10.94 10.34 1.52
N LYS A 40 10.60 11.14 0.51
CA LYS A 40 11.55 11.54 -0.55
C LYS A 40 12.79 12.22 0.02
N GLU A 41 12.62 13.10 1.00
CA GLU A 41 13.74 13.80 1.66
C GLU A 41 14.65 12.85 2.46
N VAL A 42 14.12 11.75 2.99
CA VAL A 42 14.87 10.79 3.81
C VAL A 42 15.51 9.68 2.97
N LEU A 43 14.79 9.15 1.99
CA LEU A 43 15.19 8.00 1.19
C LEU A 43 15.81 8.37 -0.17
N GLY A 44 15.56 9.60 -0.64
CA GLY A 44 15.95 10.08 -1.95
C GLY A 44 14.88 9.81 -3.02
N GLU A 45 14.71 10.77 -3.93
CA GLU A 45 13.68 10.70 -4.98
C GLU A 45 13.89 9.50 -5.91
N THR A 46 15.11 9.27 -6.38
CA THR A 46 15.45 8.12 -7.25
C THR A 46 15.12 6.78 -6.60
N PHE A 47 15.24 6.65 -5.28
CA PHE A 47 14.88 5.43 -4.58
C PHE A 47 13.35 5.21 -4.59
N ILE A 48 12.59 6.28 -4.31
CA ILE A 48 11.12 6.23 -4.34
C ILE A 48 10.63 5.85 -5.74
N ASP A 49 11.16 6.49 -6.78
CA ASP A 49 10.80 6.24 -8.17
C ASP A 49 11.12 4.80 -8.60
N ALA A 50 12.28 4.27 -8.18
CA ALA A 50 12.66 2.89 -8.48
C ALA A 50 11.72 1.87 -7.80
N VAL A 51 11.35 2.12 -6.54
CA VAL A 51 10.39 1.26 -5.83
C VAL A 51 9.01 1.32 -6.47
N GLU A 52 8.54 2.51 -6.83
CA GLU A 52 7.26 2.69 -7.54
C GLU A 52 7.25 1.90 -8.84
N ALA A 53 8.26 2.06 -9.70
CA ALA A 53 8.33 1.39 -10.99
C ALA A 53 8.30 -0.15 -10.87
N VAL A 54 9.07 -0.70 -9.92
CA VAL A 54 9.09 -2.15 -9.70
C VAL A 54 7.73 -2.64 -9.16
N LYS A 55 7.15 -1.93 -8.20
CA LYS A 55 5.90 -2.36 -7.56
C LYS A 55 4.67 -2.16 -8.45
N ASP A 56 4.69 -1.16 -9.31
CA ASP A 56 3.65 -0.99 -10.33
C ASP A 56 3.71 -2.12 -11.37
N ALA A 57 4.91 -2.47 -11.85
CA ALA A 57 5.09 -3.61 -12.75
C ALA A 57 4.64 -4.94 -12.12
N GLU A 58 4.99 -5.19 -10.85
CA GLU A 58 4.51 -6.37 -10.10
C GLU A 58 2.98 -6.39 -9.97
N LEU A 59 2.36 -5.22 -9.71
CA LEU A 59 0.92 -5.11 -9.55
C LEU A 59 0.18 -5.36 -10.87
N ASN A 60 0.68 -4.80 -11.98
CA ASN A 60 0.12 -5.02 -13.31
C ASN A 60 0.20 -6.51 -13.69
N ALA A 61 1.35 -7.14 -13.47
CA ALA A 61 1.52 -8.57 -13.72
C ALA A 61 0.58 -9.44 -12.85
N TYR A 62 0.33 -9.05 -11.59
CA TYR A 62 -0.64 -9.72 -10.74
C TYR A 62 -2.07 -9.62 -11.27
N GLN A 63 -2.47 -8.45 -11.79
CA GLN A 63 -3.83 -8.21 -12.30
C GLN A 63 -4.13 -8.95 -13.61
N GLU A 64 -3.10 -9.32 -14.38
CA GLU A 64 -3.26 -10.07 -15.63
C GLU A 64 -3.56 -11.56 -15.41
N VAL A 65 -3.38 -12.08 -14.19
CA VAL A 65 -3.53 -13.50 -13.88
C VAL A 65 -4.87 -13.77 -13.18
N ILE A 66 -5.64 -14.70 -13.73
CA ILE A 66 -6.84 -15.24 -13.06
C ILE A 66 -6.40 -16.12 -11.88
N SER A 67 -6.76 -15.73 -10.67
CA SER A 67 -6.46 -16.50 -9.47
C SER A 67 -7.23 -17.81 -9.41
N SER A 68 -6.72 -18.80 -8.67
CA SER A 68 -7.42 -20.07 -8.45
C SER A 68 -8.80 -19.86 -7.82
N TRP A 69 -8.94 -18.88 -6.93
CA TRP A 69 -10.22 -18.52 -6.31
C TRP A 69 -11.20 -17.97 -7.35
N GLU A 70 -10.76 -17.02 -8.19
CA GLU A 70 -11.60 -16.47 -9.26
C GLU A 70 -12.01 -17.55 -10.25
N ARG A 71 -11.10 -18.47 -10.58
CA ARG A 71 -11.43 -19.62 -11.41
C ARG A 71 -12.53 -20.47 -10.77
N GLU A 72 -12.40 -20.79 -9.49
CA GLU A 72 -13.37 -21.65 -8.78
C GLU A 72 -14.75 -20.97 -8.60
N HIS A 73 -14.77 -19.64 -8.43
CA HIS A 73 -15.99 -18.93 -8.03
C HIS A 73 -16.62 -18.07 -9.13
N LEU A 74 -15.87 -17.73 -10.19
CA LEU A 74 -16.34 -16.85 -11.28
C LEU A 74 -16.42 -17.55 -12.63
N LEU A 75 -15.73 -18.69 -12.85
CA LEU A 75 -16.04 -19.52 -14.01
C LEU A 75 -17.29 -20.35 -13.68
N LEU A 76 -18.39 -20.01 -14.36
CA LEU A 76 -19.60 -20.83 -14.38
C LEU A 76 -19.19 -22.22 -14.88
N ASN A 77 -19.43 -23.25 -14.07
CA ASN A 77 -19.40 -24.64 -14.51
C ASN A 77 -20.31 -24.76 -15.74
N VAL A 78 -19.73 -24.92 -16.92
CA VAL A 78 -20.41 -25.49 -18.09
C VAL A 78 -20.32 -27.00 -18.03
#